data_AF-A0A1G6NBM5-F1
#
_entry.id   AF-A0A1G6NBM5-F1
#
_cell.length_a   1.000
_cell.length_b   1.000
_cell.length_c   1.000
_cell.angle_alpha   90.00
_cell.angle_beta   90.00
_cell.angle_gamma   90.00
#
_symmetry.space_group_name_H-M   'P 1'
#
loop_
_entity.id
_entity.type
_entity.pdbx_description
1 polymer ?
#
loop_
_entity_poly.entity_id
_entity_poly.type
_entity_poly.pdbx_seq_one_letter_code
_entity_poly.pdbx_strand_id
1 'polypeptide(L)'
;MGRIDQSSKYNLKHTLRIELTRGEELLFNMDFDSKNEFENFLAYQTDDLNEHSRNFISFYAIPDRMVFVRIKSIKRIIFLWDPPRVLETPMVYRDNFGLASDFEWELLIPSAIFLLKHCKEPLVFGDLDPEDDFLNLDEESFENPHFLKGGFISMPDEDGEQNYIPVANIEYFEVDRCQIYPDQVWEEINKLEDS
;
A
#
# COMPACT_ATOMS: atom_id res chain seq x y z
N MET A 1 7.76 -36.04 7.85
CA MET A 1 7.96 -35.02 8.90
C MET A 1 7.08 -33.84 8.54
N GLY A 2 5.91 -33.71 9.20
CA GLY A 2 5.05 -32.55 9.01
C GLY A 2 5.71 -31.34 9.65
N ARG A 3 5.89 -30.24 8.90
CA ARG A 3 6.20 -28.95 9.49
C ARG A 3 5.02 -28.57 10.35
N ILE A 4 5.23 -28.51 11.66
CA ILE A 4 4.26 -27.92 12.59
C ILE A 4 4.34 -26.43 12.31
N ASP A 5 3.32 -25.91 11.65
CA ASP A 5 3.19 -24.49 11.40
C ASP A 5 2.85 -23.80 12.73
N GLN A 6 3.84 -23.10 13.30
CA GLN A 6 3.69 -22.29 14.51
C GLN A 6 3.63 -20.79 14.19
N SER A 7 3.50 -20.42 12.91
CA SER A 7 3.46 -19.03 12.45
C SER A 7 2.32 -18.22 13.07
N SER A 8 1.16 -18.83 13.34
CA SER A 8 0.04 -18.13 13.98
C SER A 8 0.26 -17.74 15.44
N LYS A 9 1.36 -18.17 16.08
CA LYS A 9 1.69 -17.82 17.47
C LYS A 9 2.69 -16.66 17.59
N TYR A 10 3.27 -16.21 16.49
CA TYR A 10 4.25 -15.13 16.47
C TYR A 10 3.93 -14.22 15.30
N ASN A 11 3.73 -12.92 15.53
CA ASN A 11 3.57 -11.97 14.43
C ASN A 11 4.90 -11.89 13.66
N LEU A 12 5.00 -12.64 12.57
CA LEU A 12 6.21 -12.76 11.76
C LEU A 12 6.21 -11.71 10.65
N LYS A 13 7.38 -11.14 10.41
CA LYS A 13 7.67 -10.22 9.30
C LYS A 13 8.02 -11.00 8.04
N HIS A 14 7.41 -10.63 6.93
CA HIS A 14 7.71 -11.12 5.58
C HIS A 14 8.04 -9.96 4.64
N THR A 15 8.94 -10.21 3.69
CA THR A 15 9.29 -9.25 2.64
C THR A 15 8.60 -9.64 1.34
N LEU A 16 7.72 -8.75 0.87
CA LEU A 16 7.17 -8.80 -0.47
C LEU A 16 8.04 -7.97 -1.40
N ARG A 17 8.40 -8.54 -2.56
CA ARG A 17 9.03 -7.82 -3.66
C ARG A 17 8.11 -7.78 -4.87
N ILE A 18 7.90 -6.58 -5.41
CA ILE A 18 7.21 -6.34 -6.67
C ILE A 18 8.19 -5.74 -7.66
N GLU A 19 8.49 -6.46 -8.73
CA GLU A 19 9.24 -5.94 -9.87
C GLU A 19 8.27 -5.26 -10.83
N LEU A 20 8.53 -4.01 -11.18
CA LEU A 20 7.76 -3.27 -12.19
C LEU A 20 8.31 -3.52 -13.60
N THR A 21 7.47 -3.37 -14.62
CA THR A 21 7.85 -3.52 -16.04
C THR A 21 8.85 -2.45 -16.50
N ARG A 22 8.88 -1.31 -15.81
CA ARG A 22 9.86 -0.21 -15.98
C ARG A 22 11.23 -0.49 -15.37
N GLY A 23 11.35 -1.50 -14.51
CA GLY A 23 12.61 -2.00 -13.98
C GLY A 23 12.85 -1.75 -12.48
N GLU A 24 12.02 -0.94 -11.84
CA GLU A 24 12.08 -0.69 -10.39
C GLU A 24 11.64 -1.92 -9.59
N GLU A 25 12.25 -2.09 -8.42
CA GLU A 25 11.89 -3.09 -7.44
C GLU A 25 11.30 -2.39 -6.21
N LEU A 26 10.04 -2.66 -5.91
CA LEU A 26 9.38 -2.20 -4.70
C LEU A 26 9.43 -3.31 -3.65
N LEU A 27 9.76 -2.95 -2.41
CA LEU A 27 9.93 -3.85 -1.29
C LEU A 27 9.02 -3.41 -0.15
N PHE A 28 8.21 -4.35 0.34
CA PHE A 28 7.27 -4.10 1.43
C PHE A 28 7.48 -5.10 2.55
N ASN A 29 7.28 -4.63 3.78
CA ASN A 29 7.17 -5.51 4.94
C ASN A 29 5.68 -5.83 5.13
N MET A 30 5.34 -7.09 5.33
CA MET A 30 3.99 -7.57 5.62
C MET A 30 4.03 -8.45 6.86
N ASP A 31 2.94 -8.47 7.62
CA ASP A 31 2.73 -9.51 8.63
C ASP A 31 2.28 -10.83 7.99
N PHE A 32 2.11 -11.85 8.82
CA PHE A 32 1.72 -13.18 8.38
C PHE A 32 0.31 -13.24 7.79
N ASP A 33 -0.64 -12.53 8.38
CA ASP A 33 -2.05 -12.58 7.99
C ASP A 33 -2.25 -11.86 6.64
N SER A 34 -1.70 -10.65 6.51
CA SER A 34 -1.68 -9.86 5.28
C SER A 34 -0.98 -10.62 4.15
N LYS A 35 0.13 -11.30 4.45
CA LYS A 35 0.80 -12.17 3.46
C LYS A 35 -0.13 -13.27 2.97
N ASN A 36 -0.76 -14.01 3.89
CA ASN A 36 -1.59 -15.16 3.51
C ASN A 36 -2.84 -14.72 2.74
N GLU A 37 -3.47 -13.63 3.15
CA GLU A 37 -4.60 -13.03 2.44
C GLU A 37 -4.20 -12.68 1.01
N PHE A 38 -3.06 -12.00 0.85
CA PHE A 38 -2.59 -11.60 -0.47
C PHE A 38 -2.17 -12.79 -1.35
N GLU A 39 -1.51 -13.81 -0.78
CA GLU A 39 -1.21 -15.07 -1.49
C GLU A 39 -2.49 -15.79 -1.95
N ASN A 40 -3.51 -15.86 -1.09
CA ASN A 40 -4.80 -16.48 -1.42
C ASN A 40 -5.53 -15.71 -2.53
N PHE A 41 -5.53 -14.38 -2.46
CA PHE A 41 -6.07 -13.52 -3.51
C PHE A 41 -5.38 -13.78 -4.85
N LEU A 42 -4.05 -13.78 -4.87
CA LEU A 42 -3.28 -14.03 -6.09
C LEU A 42 -3.54 -15.43 -6.65
N ALA A 43 -3.65 -16.45 -5.80
CA ALA A 43 -3.94 -17.82 -6.19
C ALA A 43 -5.34 -18.00 -6.78
N TYR A 44 -6.33 -17.25 -6.29
CA TYR A 44 -7.70 -17.29 -6.81
C TYR A 44 -7.83 -16.60 -8.17
N GLN A 45 -7.04 -15.54 -8.40
CA GLN A 45 -7.15 -14.67 -9.58
C GLN A 45 -6.19 -15.03 -10.73
N THR A 46 -5.40 -16.12 -10.62
CA THR A 46 -4.30 -16.41 -11.56
C THR A 46 -4.71 -16.44 -13.04
N ASP A 47 -5.93 -16.86 -13.35
CA ASP A 47 -6.40 -16.98 -14.74
C ASP A 47 -7.06 -15.68 -15.28
N ASP A 48 -7.58 -14.82 -14.40
CA ASP A 48 -8.40 -13.64 -14.77
C ASP A 48 -7.60 -12.32 -14.78
N LEU A 49 -6.40 -12.27 -14.19
CA LEU A 49 -5.61 -11.04 -14.05
C LEU A 49 -5.30 -10.34 -15.40
N ASN A 50 -5.22 -11.07 -16.50
CA ASN A 50 -5.00 -10.48 -17.83
C ASN A 50 -6.21 -9.66 -18.30
N GLU A 51 -7.43 -10.13 -18.04
CA GLU A 51 -8.66 -9.41 -18.36
C GLU A 51 -8.79 -8.14 -17.50
N HIS A 52 -8.21 -8.17 -16.30
CA HIS A 52 -8.16 -7.08 -15.34
C HIS A 52 -6.85 -6.28 -15.36
N SER A 53 -6.07 -6.31 -16.44
CA SER A 53 -4.77 -5.60 -16.52
C SER A 53 -4.83 -4.09 -16.23
N ARG A 54 -6.00 -3.46 -16.37
CA ARG A 54 -6.23 -2.05 -16.02
C ARG A 54 -6.52 -1.83 -14.54
N ASN A 55 -6.80 -2.86 -13.76
CA ASN A 55 -7.12 -2.76 -12.35
C ASN A 55 -5.84 -2.68 -11.50
N PHE A 56 -6.02 -2.34 -10.23
CA PHE A 56 -4.97 -2.42 -9.22
C PHE A 56 -5.09 -3.74 -8.47
N ILE A 57 -3.95 -4.28 -8.06
CA ILE A 57 -3.89 -5.13 -6.87
C ILE A 57 -3.67 -4.23 -5.66
N SER A 58 -4.19 -4.65 -4.52
CA SER A 58 -4.03 -3.93 -3.26
C SER A 58 -3.65 -4.86 -2.13
N PHE A 59 -2.89 -4.35 -1.16
CA PHE A 59 -2.51 -5.09 0.04
C PHE A 59 -2.03 -4.15 1.14
N TYR A 60 -2.13 -4.62 2.38
CA TYR A 60 -1.59 -3.94 3.55
C TYR A 60 -0.08 -4.14 3.67
N ALA A 61 0.64 -3.06 3.96
CA ALA A 61 2.07 -3.05 4.21
C ALA A 61 2.38 -2.31 5.52
N ILE A 62 3.48 -2.69 6.15
CA ILE A 62 3.89 -2.16 7.45
C ILE A 62 4.70 -0.87 7.28
N PRO A 63 4.48 0.14 8.15
CA PRO A 63 3.41 0.25 9.16
C PRO A 63 2.15 0.91 8.58
N ASP A 64 1.00 0.27 8.76
CA ASP A 64 -0.33 0.83 8.47
C ASP A 64 -0.45 1.55 7.12
N ARG A 65 0.18 0.98 6.08
CA ARG A 65 0.11 1.48 4.70
C ARG A 65 -0.84 0.61 3.90
N MET A 66 -1.60 1.25 3.02
CA MET A 66 -2.31 0.58 1.94
C MET A 66 -1.58 0.83 0.63
N VAL A 67 -1.19 -0.25 -0.04
CA VAL A 67 -0.42 -0.20 -1.29
C VAL A 67 -1.28 -0.67 -2.44
N PHE A 68 -1.20 0.06 -3.55
CA PHE A 68 -1.90 -0.25 -4.78
C PHE A 68 -0.92 -0.28 -5.95
N VAL A 69 -0.92 -1.38 -6.71
CA VAL A 69 -0.06 -1.53 -7.89
C VAL A 69 -0.89 -1.93 -9.07
N ARG A 70 -0.75 -1.20 -10.18
CA ARG A 70 -1.50 -1.53 -11.39
C ARG A 70 -0.98 -2.84 -11.98
N ILE A 71 -1.89 -3.77 -12.26
CA ILE A 71 -1.55 -5.11 -12.74
C ILE A 71 -0.65 -5.07 -13.97
N LYS A 72 -0.98 -4.26 -14.99
CA LYS A 72 -0.14 -4.13 -16.21
C LYS A 72 1.26 -3.57 -15.97
N SER A 73 1.49 -2.90 -14.84
CA SER A 73 2.80 -2.34 -14.50
C SER A 73 3.66 -3.34 -13.73
N ILE A 74 3.10 -4.49 -13.32
CA ILE A 74 3.81 -5.56 -12.61
C ILE A 74 4.45 -6.51 -13.61
N LYS A 75 5.75 -6.73 -13.43
CA LYS A 75 6.51 -7.78 -14.10
C LYS A 75 6.45 -9.08 -13.31
N ARG A 76 6.63 -9.02 -11.98
CA ARG A 76 6.62 -10.20 -11.10
C ARG A 76 6.36 -9.80 -9.64
N ILE A 77 5.66 -10.67 -8.91
CA ILE A 77 5.46 -10.60 -7.46
C ILE A 77 6.20 -11.78 -6.81
N ILE A 78 6.90 -11.54 -5.70
CA ILE A 78 7.72 -12.54 -5.03
C ILE A 78 7.65 -12.34 -3.53
N PHE A 79 7.24 -13.40 -2.83
CA PHE A 79 7.47 -13.50 -1.39
C PHE A 79 8.90 -13.98 -1.16
N LEU A 80 9.75 -13.13 -0.59
CA LEU A 80 11.14 -13.49 -0.34
C LEU A 80 11.21 -14.55 0.77
N TRP A 81 12.23 -15.39 0.67
CA TRP A 81 12.55 -16.28 1.78
C TRP A 81 13.27 -15.46 2.85
N ASP A 82 12.55 -15.16 3.93
CA ASP A 82 13.10 -14.51 5.11
C ASP A 82 13.30 -15.53 6.24
N PRO A 83 14.40 -15.41 7.01
CA PRO A 83 14.46 -16.10 8.29
C PRO A 83 13.32 -15.57 9.19
N PRO A 84 12.66 -16.43 9.99
CA PRO A 84 11.58 -15.99 10.88
C PRO A 84 12.08 -14.84 11.78
N ARG A 85 11.47 -13.67 11.62
CA ARG A 85 11.71 -12.49 12.46
C ARG A 85 10.40 -12.03 13.03
N VAL A 86 10.38 -11.80 14.33
CA VAL A 86 9.25 -11.15 15.00
C VAL A 86 9.13 -9.73 14.44
N LEU A 87 7.90 -9.23 14.31
CA LEU A 87 7.67 -7.81 14.01
C LEU A 87 8.45 -6.94 15.00
N GLU A 88 9.25 -6.03 14.46
CA GLU A 88 10.00 -5.05 15.26
C GLU A 88 9.01 -4.05 15.88
N THR A 89 9.27 -3.62 17.11
CA THR A 89 8.52 -2.54 17.78
C THR A 89 9.53 -1.45 18.17
N PRO A 90 9.44 -0.23 17.62
CA PRO A 90 8.42 0.23 16.68
C PRO A 90 8.52 -0.46 15.31
N MET A 91 7.39 -0.53 14.60
CA MET A 91 7.36 -1.05 13.23
C MET A 91 8.17 -0.14 12.31
N VAL A 92 9.00 -0.73 11.45
CA VAL A 92 9.94 0.02 10.61
C VAL A 92 9.39 0.16 9.19
N TYR A 93 9.18 1.41 8.78
CA TYR A 93 8.84 1.78 7.40
C TYR A 93 9.96 1.41 6.44
N ARG A 94 9.58 0.91 5.26
CA ARG A 94 10.50 0.58 4.19
C ARG A 94 10.30 1.53 3.02
N ASP A 95 11.18 2.51 2.96
CA ASP A 95 11.15 3.53 1.93
C ASP A 95 11.66 3.01 0.58
N ASN A 96 10.77 2.99 -0.40
CA ASN A 96 11.06 2.54 -1.76
C ASN A 96 11.73 3.60 -2.63
N PHE A 97 11.69 4.87 -2.22
CA PHE A 97 12.06 6.01 -3.06
C PHE A 97 13.06 6.97 -2.40
N GLY A 98 13.42 6.76 -1.14
CA GLY A 98 14.33 7.64 -0.40
C GLY A 98 13.69 8.99 -0.06
N LEU A 99 12.39 8.98 0.25
CA LEU A 99 11.55 10.13 0.59
C LEU A 99 11.41 10.37 2.10
N ALA A 100 11.53 9.32 2.91
CA ALA A 100 11.41 9.44 4.35
C ALA A 100 12.56 10.29 4.90
N SER A 101 12.25 11.15 5.86
CA SER A 101 13.24 12.05 6.46
C SER A 101 13.15 12.01 7.98
N ASP A 102 14.29 12.24 8.63
CA ASP A 102 14.35 12.41 10.08
C ASP A 102 14.29 13.90 10.40
N PHE A 103 13.26 14.33 11.13
CA PHE A 103 13.14 15.70 11.61
C PHE A 103 12.83 15.69 13.10
N GLU A 104 13.54 16.49 13.90
CA GLU A 104 13.35 16.56 15.35
C GLU A 104 13.36 15.18 16.07
N TRP A 105 14.12 14.21 15.55
CA TRP A 105 14.19 12.82 16.03
C TRP A 105 12.92 11.99 15.79
N GLU A 106 12.03 12.48 14.94
CA GLU A 106 10.83 11.79 14.47
C GLU A 106 11.01 11.41 12.99
N LEU A 107 10.62 10.19 12.66
CA LEU A 107 10.63 9.70 11.29
C LEU A 107 9.38 10.23 10.58
N LEU A 108 9.58 11.11 9.61
CA LEU A 108 8.52 11.66 8.77
C LEU A 108 8.35 10.78 7.52
N ILE A 109 7.19 10.14 7.43
CA ILE A 109 6.77 9.31 6.30
C ILE A 109 5.67 10.08 5.56
N PRO A 110 5.77 10.26 4.23
CA PRO A 110 4.72 10.95 3.48
C PRO A 110 3.35 10.27 3.59
N SER A 111 2.28 11.06 3.77
CA SER A 111 0.91 10.57 3.78
C SER A 111 0.53 9.82 2.50
N ALA A 112 0.96 10.30 1.33
CA ALA A 112 0.71 9.63 0.05
C ALA A 112 1.90 9.73 -0.93
N ILE A 113 2.13 8.65 -1.67
CA ILE A 113 3.18 8.54 -2.68
C ILE A 113 2.56 7.96 -3.95
N PHE A 114 2.69 8.66 -5.08
CA PHE A 114 2.18 8.24 -6.37
C PHE A 114 3.30 8.09 -7.37
N LEU A 115 3.30 6.97 -8.08
CA LEU A 115 4.18 6.75 -9.23
C LEU A 115 3.36 6.81 -10.51
N LEU A 116 3.58 7.87 -11.29
CA LEU A 116 2.86 8.11 -12.53
C LEU A 116 3.60 7.52 -13.73
N LYS A 117 2.84 7.11 -14.74
CA LYS A 117 3.39 6.65 -16.02
C LYS A 117 4.28 7.73 -16.63
N HIS A 118 5.43 7.30 -17.13
CA HIS A 118 6.41 8.17 -17.79
C HIS A 118 7.05 9.23 -16.85
N CYS A 119 6.75 9.20 -15.56
CA CYS A 119 7.42 9.99 -14.54
C CYS A 119 8.45 9.12 -13.82
N LYS A 120 9.69 9.60 -13.75
CA LYS A 120 10.78 8.92 -13.04
C LYS A 120 10.63 9.08 -11.53
N GLU A 121 10.32 10.30 -11.11
CA GLU A 121 10.16 10.65 -9.70
C GLU A 121 8.70 10.45 -9.28
N PRO A 122 8.46 9.98 -8.05
CA PRO A 122 7.13 9.92 -7.49
C PRO A 122 6.61 11.32 -7.19
N LEU A 123 5.30 11.49 -7.29
CA LEU A 123 4.57 12.62 -6.73
C LEU A 123 4.28 12.30 -5.25
N VAL A 124 4.53 13.25 -4.36
CA VAL A 124 4.55 13.04 -2.91
C VAL A 124 3.65 14.08 -2.25
N PHE A 125 2.87 13.62 -1.26
CA PHE A 125 2.04 14.46 -0.41
C PHE A 125 2.41 14.15 1.05
N GLY A 126 2.98 15.14 1.73
CA GLY A 126 3.61 14.97 3.03
C GLY A 126 2.64 15.01 4.20
N ASP A 127 1.73 15.98 4.22
CA ASP A 127 0.87 16.31 5.36
C ASP A 127 -0.58 16.41 4.88
N LEU A 128 -1.27 15.27 4.84
CA LEU A 128 -2.69 15.18 4.51
C LEU A 128 -3.50 15.01 5.78
N ASP A 129 -4.57 15.78 5.93
CA ASP A 129 -5.49 15.65 7.06
C ASP A 129 -6.41 14.44 6.85
N PRO A 130 -6.37 13.40 7.69
CA PRO A 130 -7.25 12.23 7.53
C PRO A 130 -8.75 12.54 7.61
N GLU A 131 -9.15 13.66 8.21
CA GLU A 131 -10.55 14.08 8.31
C GLU A 131 -11.03 14.81 7.04
N ASP A 132 -10.17 15.62 6.43
CA ASP A 132 -10.52 16.50 5.31
C ASP A 132 -10.03 15.98 3.94
N ASP A 133 -8.93 15.22 3.89
CA ASP A 133 -8.19 14.82 2.67
C ASP A 133 -8.28 13.31 2.35
N PHE A 134 -9.27 12.64 2.91
CA PHE A 134 -9.48 11.22 2.67
C PHE A 134 -9.84 10.91 1.20
N LEU A 135 -9.25 9.84 0.68
CA LEU A 135 -9.33 9.46 -0.72
C LEU A 135 -10.69 8.88 -1.16
N ASN A 136 -11.59 8.57 -0.22
CA ASN A 136 -12.87 7.92 -0.50
C ASN A 136 -12.73 6.63 -1.34
N LEU A 137 -11.66 5.85 -1.11
CA LEU A 137 -11.44 4.60 -1.85
C LEU A 137 -11.98 3.43 -1.04
N ASP A 138 -13.23 3.05 -1.30
CA ASP A 138 -13.81 1.83 -0.75
C ASP A 138 -13.53 0.61 -1.64
N GLU A 139 -13.90 -0.59 -1.16
CA GLU A 139 -13.78 -1.82 -1.94
C GLU A 139 -14.54 -1.72 -3.27
N GLU A 140 -15.71 -1.05 -3.27
CA GLU A 140 -16.53 -0.81 -4.47
C GLU A 140 -15.80 0.05 -5.52
N SER A 141 -14.97 1.01 -5.10
CA SER A 141 -14.17 1.87 -5.98
C SER A 141 -13.17 1.06 -6.82
N PHE A 142 -12.63 -0.02 -6.26
CA PHE A 142 -11.73 -0.94 -6.97
C PHE A 142 -12.46 -1.99 -7.81
N GLU A 143 -13.75 -2.19 -7.57
CA GLU A 143 -14.61 -3.01 -8.42
C GLU A 143 -15.21 -2.20 -9.58
N ASN A 144 -15.25 -0.87 -9.46
CA ASN A 144 -15.87 0.01 -10.45
C ASN A 144 -15.00 0.22 -11.71
N PRO A 145 -15.40 -0.30 -12.89
CA PRO A 145 -14.61 -0.20 -14.11
C PRO A 145 -14.46 1.24 -14.63
N HIS A 146 -15.36 2.17 -14.25
CA HIS A 146 -15.30 3.56 -14.67
C HIS A 146 -14.24 4.35 -13.90
N PHE A 147 -14.15 4.14 -12.57
CA PHE A 147 -13.12 4.75 -11.74
C PHE A 147 -11.72 4.38 -12.24
N LEU A 148 -11.51 3.08 -12.50
CA LEU A 148 -10.23 2.54 -12.96
C LEU A 148 -9.82 2.96 -14.39
N LYS A 149 -10.80 3.35 -15.22
CA LYS A 149 -10.57 3.71 -16.64
C LYS A 149 -10.52 5.21 -16.89
N GLY A 150 -11.07 6.06 -16.02
CA GLY A 150 -11.17 7.50 -16.28
C GLY A 150 -11.48 8.41 -15.09
N GLY A 151 -11.44 7.89 -13.86
CA GLY A 151 -11.59 8.70 -12.65
C GLY A 151 -10.35 9.57 -12.36
N PHE A 152 -10.48 10.42 -11.35
CA PHE A 152 -9.40 11.24 -10.79
C PHE A 152 -9.28 10.98 -9.30
N ILE A 153 -8.06 10.99 -8.79
CA ILE A 153 -7.75 11.13 -7.38
C ILE A 153 -7.47 12.61 -7.12
N SER A 154 -8.09 13.17 -6.08
CA SER A 154 -7.94 14.56 -5.68
C SER A 154 -7.13 14.62 -4.39
N MET A 155 -6.06 15.41 -4.35
CA MET A 155 -5.24 15.65 -3.15
C MET A 155 -4.81 17.13 -3.11
N PRO A 156 -4.85 17.83 -1.96
CA PRO A 156 -4.17 19.12 -1.84
C PRO A 156 -2.65 18.92 -1.78
N ASP A 157 -1.88 19.91 -2.23
CA ASP A 157 -0.44 19.97 -1.94
C ASP A 157 -0.15 20.73 -0.63
N GLU A 158 1.14 20.87 -0.30
CA GLU A 158 1.62 21.56 0.89
C GLU A 158 1.25 23.06 0.93
N ASP A 159 1.01 23.68 -0.22
CA ASP A 159 0.57 25.08 -0.35
C ASP A 159 -0.97 25.20 -0.37
N GLY A 160 -1.70 24.08 -0.28
CA GLY A 160 -3.15 23.99 -0.32
C GLY A 160 -3.75 24.01 -1.73
N GLU A 161 -2.93 23.88 -2.78
CA GLU A 161 -3.43 23.80 -4.16
C GLU A 161 -4.03 22.42 -4.45
N GLN A 162 -5.24 22.40 -5.01
CA GLN A 162 -5.92 21.15 -5.32
C GLN A 162 -5.34 20.49 -6.59
N ASN A 163 -4.76 19.30 -6.41
CA ASN A 163 -4.27 18.46 -7.48
C ASN A 163 -5.31 17.42 -7.88
N TYR A 164 -5.47 17.19 -9.19
CA TYR A 164 -6.34 16.16 -9.75
C TYR A 164 -5.52 15.21 -10.63
N ILE A 165 -5.32 13.99 -10.16
CA ILE A 165 -4.48 12.97 -10.80
C ILE A 165 -5.38 11.98 -11.54
N PRO A 166 -5.31 11.87 -12.88
CA PRO A 166 -6.06 10.86 -13.60
C PRO A 166 -5.65 9.46 -13.15
N VAL A 167 -6.60 8.67 -12.64
CA VAL A 167 -6.36 7.31 -12.14
C VAL A 167 -5.64 6.50 -13.20
N ALA A 168 -6.06 6.63 -14.47
CA ALA A 168 -5.47 5.93 -15.60
C ALA A 168 -3.95 6.11 -15.73
N ASN A 169 -3.36 7.18 -15.19
CA ASN A 169 -1.92 7.48 -15.25
C ASN A 169 -1.12 6.96 -14.06
N ILE A 170 -1.79 6.47 -13.02
CA ILE A 170 -1.13 5.94 -11.82
C ILE A 170 -0.69 4.50 -12.07
N GLU A 171 0.59 4.21 -11.89
CA GLU A 171 1.15 2.84 -11.95
C GLU A 171 1.24 2.19 -10.58
N TYR A 172 1.52 3.02 -9.57
CA TYR A 172 1.56 2.63 -8.17
C TYR A 172 1.11 3.82 -7.32
N PHE A 173 0.43 3.53 -6.23
CA PHE A 173 0.30 4.50 -5.15
C PHE A 173 0.30 3.80 -3.79
N GLU A 174 0.87 4.46 -2.81
CA GLU A 174 0.92 4.02 -1.42
C GLU A 174 0.48 5.17 -0.54
N VAL A 175 -0.39 4.87 0.42
CA VAL A 175 -0.96 5.86 1.32
C VAL A 175 -1.04 5.33 2.72
N ASP A 176 -1.16 6.25 3.68
CA ASP A 176 -1.55 5.92 5.04
C ASP A 176 -2.96 5.31 5.03
N ARG A 177 -3.16 4.23 5.81
CA ARG A 177 -4.46 3.55 5.93
C ARG A 177 -5.57 4.51 6.38
N CYS A 178 -5.25 5.49 7.23
CA CYS A 178 -6.23 6.47 7.69
C CYS A 178 -6.81 7.33 6.54
N GLN A 179 -6.06 7.49 5.43
CA GLN A 179 -6.51 8.23 4.25
C GLN A 179 -7.48 7.45 3.36
N ILE A 180 -7.68 6.15 3.63
CA ILE A 180 -8.58 5.28 2.87
C ILE A 180 -9.86 4.98 3.67
N TYR A 181 -9.71 4.57 4.93
CA TYR A 181 -10.81 4.18 5.81
C TYR A 181 -10.70 4.91 7.17
N PRO A 182 -11.04 6.20 7.25
CA PRO A 182 -10.93 6.95 8.50
C PRO A 182 -11.75 6.29 9.63
N ASP A 183 -12.97 5.82 9.34
CA ASP A 183 -13.88 5.24 10.34
C ASP A 183 -13.35 3.97 11.04
N GLN A 184 -12.63 3.09 10.32
CA GLN A 184 -12.06 1.87 10.92
C GLN A 184 -10.89 2.18 11.86
N VAL A 185 -10.07 3.18 11.52
CA VAL A 185 -8.95 3.63 12.35
C VAL A 185 -9.48 4.28 13.64
N TRP A 186 -10.54 5.10 13.55
CA TRP A 186 -11.19 5.68 14.72
C TRP A 186 -11.83 4.63 15.64
N GLU A 187 -12.46 3.58 15.10
CA GLU A 187 -12.99 2.48 15.93
C GLU A 187 -11.89 1.63 16.60
N GLU A 188 -10.75 1.41 15.94
CA GLU A 188 -9.61 0.68 16.49
C GLU A 188 -8.90 1.48 17.59
N ILE A 189 -8.72 2.80 17.40
CA ILE A 189 -8.13 3.71 18.41
C ILE A 189 -9.02 3.80 19.66
N ASN A 190 -10.33 3.98 19.49
CA ASN A 190 -11.26 4.05 20.63
C ASN A 190 -11.31 2.72 21.43
N LYS A 191 -11.13 1.56 20.78
CA LYS A 191 -11.04 0.27 21.47
C LYS A 191 -9.75 0.09 22.27
N LEU A 192 -8.65 0.75 21.88
CA LEU A 192 -7.37 0.73 22.58
C LEU A 192 -7.33 1.70 23.77
N GLU A 193 -8.05 2.82 23.71
CA GLU A 193 -8.17 3.77 24.82
C GLU A 193 -9.12 3.28 25.94
N ASP A 194 -10.07 2.39 25.59
CA ASP A 194 -11.00 1.76 26.54
C ASP A 194 -10.45 0.46 27.18
N SER A 195 -9.20 0.05 26.89
CA SER A 195 -8.54 -1.16 27.41
C SER A 195 -7.39 -0.89 28.36
#